data_AF-A0A645DGG1-F1
#
_entry.id   AF-A0A645DGG1-F1
#
_cell.length_a   1.000
_cell.length_b   1.000
_cell.length_c   1.000
_cell.angle_alpha   90.00
_cell.angle_beta   90.00
_cell.angle_gamma   90.00
#
_symmetry.space_group_name_H-M   'P 1'
#
loop_
_entity.id
_entity.type
_entity.pdbx_description
1 polymer ?
#
loop_
_entity_poly.entity_id
_entity_poly.type
_entity_poly.pdbx_seq_one_letter_code
_entity_poly.pdbx_strand_id
1 'polypeptide(L)'
;MYNTAYGERNTLNQLVANLRDFLSEFDPAIANVEIKYGPNRLGDIPHSLASVDKAKALLGYQPAYSLRDGLKEAIKWYWENL
;
A
#
# COMPACT_ATOMS: atom_id res chain seq x y z
N MET A 1 1.84 24.71 2.43
CA MET A 1 1.72 23.38 1.80
C MET A 1 2.69 22.40 2.47
N TYR A 2 2.21 21.18 2.75
CA TYR A 2 2.88 20.08 3.44
C TYR A 2 2.50 18.76 2.76
N ASN A 3 3.45 17.83 2.62
CA ASN A 3 3.15 16.48 2.13
C ASN A 3 2.49 15.64 3.23
N THR A 4 1.51 14.83 2.88
CA THR A 4 0.84 13.87 3.76
C THR A 4 1.04 12.45 3.22
N ALA A 5 2.00 11.73 3.79
CA ALA A 5 2.38 10.37 3.41
C ALA A 5 3.02 9.63 4.60
N TYR A 6 3.37 8.36 4.43
CA TYR A 6 4.15 7.63 5.45
C TYR A 6 5.65 7.98 5.41
N GLY A 7 6.18 8.34 4.23
CA GLY A 7 7.60 8.63 4.02
C GLY A 7 8.43 7.45 3.52
N GLU A 8 7.77 6.39 3.05
CA GLU A 8 8.40 5.21 2.44
C GLU A 8 7.89 4.96 1.02
N ARG A 9 8.65 4.17 0.25
CA ARG A 9 8.31 3.77 -1.10
C ARG A 9 7.96 2.29 -1.15
N ASN A 10 6.86 1.97 -1.82
CA ASN A 10 6.49 0.58 -2.16
C ASN A 10 6.33 0.44 -3.68
N THR A 11 6.55 -0.77 -4.18
CA THR A 11 6.34 -1.14 -5.58
C THR A 11 5.00 -1.85 -5.77
N LEU A 12 4.49 -1.88 -7.00
CA LEU A 12 3.30 -2.66 -7.34
C LEU A 12 3.49 -4.16 -7.03
N ASN A 13 4.69 -4.70 -7.27
CA ASN A 13 4.99 -6.10 -6.97
C ASN A 13 4.91 -6.40 -5.46
N GLN A 14 5.43 -5.50 -4.61
CA GLN A 14 5.31 -5.65 -3.16
C GLN A 14 3.85 -5.55 -2.70
N LEU A 15 3.08 -4.61 -3.27
CA LEU A 15 1.66 -4.48 -2.96
C LEU A 15 0.88 -5.76 -3.30
N VAL A 16 1.06 -6.29 -4.52
CA VAL A 16 0.37 -7.51 -4.95
C VAL A 16 0.82 -8.73 -4.14
N ALA A 17 2.10 -8.82 -3.76
CA ALA A 17 2.57 -9.86 -2.85
C ALA A 17 1.90 -9.76 -1.47
N ASN A 18 1.86 -8.58 -0.86
CA ASN A 18 1.19 -8.37 0.42
C ASN A 18 -0.31 -8.72 0.36
N LEU A 19 -0.99 -8.34 -0.73
CA LEU A 19 -2.40 -8.69 -0.96
C LEU A 19 -2.59 -10.21 -0.97
N ARG A 20 -1.76 -10.96 -1.71
CA ARG A 20 -1.83 -12.43 -1.74
C ARG A 20 -1.61 -13.02 -0.37
N ASP A 21 -0.55 -12.61 0.32
CA ASP A 21 -0.20 -13.15 1.63
C ASP A 21 -1.36 -12.99 2.61
N PHE A 22 -1.91 -11.78 2.70
CA PHE A 22 -2.96 -11.47 3.68
C PHE A 22 -4.32 -12.04 3.31
N LEU A 23 -4.71 -12.00 2.03
CA LEU A 23 -5.97 -12.59 1.60
C LEU A 23 -5.97 -14.12 1.69
N SER A 24 -4.79 -14.76 1.61
CA SER A 24 -4.67 -16.22 1.77
C SER A 24 -4.99 -16.70 3.19
N GLU A 25 -4.98 -15.81 4.19
CA GLU A 25 -5.47 -16.11 5.54
C GLU A 25 -7.00 -16.33 5.55
N PHE A 26 -7.72 -15.75 4.59
CA PHE A 26 -9.18 -15.86 4.45
C PHE A 26 -9.61 -16.92 3.42
N ASP A 27 -8.89 -17.00 2.30
CA ASP A 27 -9.08 -18.06 1.29
C ASP A 27 -7.71 -18.54 0.76
N PRO A 28 -7.26 -19.75 1.16
CA PRO A 28 -5.98 -20.32 0.73
C PRO A 28 -5.81 -20.45 -0.79
N ALA A 29 -6.90 -20.47 -1.58
CA ALA A 29 -6.80 -20.51 -3.04
C ALA A 29 -6.18 -19.22 -3.62
N ILE A 30 -6.28 -18.09 -2.91
CA ILE A 30 -5.76 -16.79 -3.35
C ILE A 30 -4.23 -16.79 -3.49
N ALA A 31 -3.54 -17.62 -2.70
CA ALA A 31 -2.08 -17.82 -2.81
C ALA A 31 -1.67 -18.24 -4.24
N ASN A 32 -2.55 -18.95 -4.94
CA ASN A 32 -2.30 -19.53 -6.26
C ASN A 32 -2.83 -18.69 -7.43
N VAL A 33 -3.38 -17.50 -7.17
CA VAL A 33 -3.75 -16.57 -8.25
C VAL A 33 -2.50 -16.33 -9.12
N GLU A 34 -2.65 -15.96 -10.40
CA GLU A 34 -1.52 -15.62 -11.28
C GLU A 34 -1.37 -14.10 -11.40
N ILE A 35 -0.13 -13.57 -11.33
CA ILE A 35 0.12 -12.13 -11.55
C ILE A 35 0.30 -11.92 -13.06
N LYS A 36 -0.60 -11.15 -13.67
CA LYS A 36 -0.52 -10.82 -15.10
C LYS A 36 -0.01 -9.39 -15.26
N TYR A 37 1.12 -9.25 -15.95
CA TYR A 37 1.71 -7.95 -16.23
C TYR A 37 1.12 -7.35 -17.51
N GLY A 38 0.58 -6.14 -17.40
CA GLY A 38 0.08 -5.36 -18.53
C GLY A 38 1.07 -4.29 -18.98
N PRO A 39 0.74 -3.55 -20.06
CA PRO A 39 1.52 -2.39 -20.48
C PRO A 39 1.46 -1.28 -19.41
N ASN A 40 2.50 -0.44 -19.35
CA ASN A 40 2.49 0.76 -18.52
C ASN A 40 1.38 1.71 -18.97
N ARG A 41 0.68 2.34 -18.01
CA ARG A 41 -0.35 3.34 -18.30
C ARG A 41 0.31 4.64 -18.75
N LEU A 42 -0.13 5.18 -19.90
CA LEU A 42 0.38 6.45 -20.41
C LEU A 42 0.11 7.58 -19.40
N GLY A 43 1.14 8.35 -19.04
CA GLY A 43 1.05 9.43 -18.06
C GLY A 43 1.30 9.02 -16.60
N ASP A 44 1.57 7.75 -16.31
CA ASP A 44 1.94 7.32 -14.95
C ASP A 44 3.31 7.84 -14.52
N ILE A 45 3.40 8.20 -13.24
CA ILE A 45 4.65 8.59 -12.59
C ILE A 45 5.32 7.32 -12.06
N PRO A 46 6.52 6.93 -12.55
CA PRO A 46 7.13 5.64 -12.20
C PRO A 46 7.56 5.52 -10.74
N HIS A 47 7.99 6.62 -10.12
CA HIS A 47 8.52 6.63 -8.76
C HIS A 47 7.95 7.81 -7.99
N SER A 48 7.37 7.52 -6.83
CA SER A 48 6.85 8.52 -5.91
C SER A 48 7.35 8.22 -4.49
N LEU A 49 7.93 9.24 -3.86
CA LEU A 49 8.34 9.21 -2.46
C LEU A 49 8.22 10.64 -1.91
N ALA A 50 7.23 10.85 -1.05
CA ALA A 50 7.01 12.15 -0.44
C ALA A 50 7.84 12.29 0.85
N SER A 51 8.74 13.27 0.92
CA SER A 51 9.33 13.67 2.21
C SER A 51 8.25 14.30 3.07
N VAL A 52 8.16 13.85 4.32
CA VAL A 52 7.23 14.35 5.35
C VAL A 52 7.96 15.12 6.45
N ASP A 53 9.24 15.45 6.25
CA ASP A 53 10.11 16.03 7.27
C ASP A 53 9.62 17.41 7.71
N LYS A 54 9.12 18.21 6.77
CA LYS A 54 8.51 19.52 7.07
C LYS A 54 7.28 19.39 7.98
N ALA A 55 6.44 18.38 7.75
CA ALA A 55 5.25 18.14 8.57
C ALA A 55 5.62 17.58 9.95
N LYS A 56 6.59 16.67 10.01
CA LYS A 56 7.16 16.16 11.27
C LYS A 56 7.70 17.31 12.13
N ALA A 57 8.55 18.15 11.54
CA ALA A 57 9.25 19.23 12.25
C ALA A 57 8.31 20.36 12.71
N LEU A 58 7.35 20.77 11.88
CA LEU A 58 6.55 21.97 12.15
C LEU A 58 5.16 21.69 12.74
N LEU A 59 4.63 20.48 12.56
CA LEU A 59 3.28 20.11 12.98
C LEU A 59 3.25 18.91 13.95
N GLY A 60 4.40 18.33 14.28
CA GLY A 60 4.46 17.10 15.07
C GLY A 60 3.81 15.91 14.37
N TYR A 61 3.72 15.93 13.04
CA TYR A 61 3.07 14.88 12.26
C TYR A 61 3.77 13.52 12.46
N GLN A 62 3.02 12.53 12.95
CA GLN A 62 3.52 11.19 13.24
C GLN A 62 2.64 10.17 12.49
N PRO A 63 2.99 9.83 11.24
CA PRO A 63 2.21 8.84 10.49
C PRO A 63 2.31 7.49 11.19
N ALA A 64 1.18 6.96 11.65
CA ALA A 64 1.13 5.80 12.55
C ALA A 64 1.00 4.46 11.81
N TYR A 65 0.46 4.46 10.60
CA TYR A 65 0.18 3.23 9.83
C TYR A 65 1.06 3.18 8.60
N SER A 66 1.87 2.12 8.50
CA SER A 66 2.58 1.78 7.27
C SER A 66 1.60 1.31 6.19
N LEU A 67 2.06 1.19 4.95
CA LEU A 67 1.25 0.57 3.88
C LEU A 67 0.80 -0.84 4.29
N ARG A 68 1.70 -1.63 4.87
CA ARG A 68 1.43 -3.03 5.21
C ARG A 68 0.39 -3.15 6.33
N ASP A 69 0.50 -2.31 7.37
CA ASP A 69 -0.45 -2.32 8.49
C ASP A 69 -1.82 -1.82 8.07
N GLY A 70 -1.88 -0.69 7.34
CA GLY A 70 -3.13 -0.16 6.82
C GLY A 70 -3.81 -1.11 5.83
N LEU A 71 -3.04 -1.85 5.03
CA LEU A 71 -3.56 -2.84 4.10
C LEU A 71 -4.24 -4.02 4.81
N LYS A 72 -3.69 -4.49 5.94
CA LYS A 72 -4.32 -5.56 6.73
C LYS A 72 -5.70 -5.14 7.24
N GLU A 73 -5.80 -3.95 7.81
CA GLU A 73 -7.07 -3.40 8.30
C GLU A 73 -8.10 -3.24 7.17
N ALA A 74 -7.65 -2.73 6.02
CA ALA A 74 -8.51 -2.58 4.85
C ALA A 74 -9.00 -3.94 4.31
N ILE A 75 -8.11 -4.94 4.17
CA ILE A 75 -8.47 -6.28 3.70
C ILE A 75 -9.53 -6.90 4.61
N LYS A 76 -9.34 -6.83 5.93
CA LYS A 76 -10.30 -7.35 6.90
C LYS A 76 -11.67 -6.70 6.70
N TRP A 77 -11.70 -5.37 6.59
CA TRP A 77 -12.95 -4.65 6.36
C TRP A 77 -13.62 -5.07 5.04
N TYR A 78 -12.86 -5.14 3.95
CA TYR A 78 -13.39 -5.53 2.64
C TYR A 78 -13.93 -6.96 2.63
N TRP A 79 -13.26 -7.90 3.31
CA TRP A 79 -13.72 -9.29 3.40
C TRP A 79 -15.04 -9.42 4.18
N GLU A 80 -15.23 -8.59 5.20
CA GLU A 80 -16.42 -8.64 6.06
C GLU A 80 -17.63 -7.89 5.47
N ASN A 81 -17.43 -6.97 4.52
CA ASN A 81 -18.44 -5.99 4.11
C ASN A 81 -18.75 -5.92 2.60
N LEU A 82 -18.09 -6.72 1.75
CA LEU A 82 -18.41 -6.88 0.32
C LEU A 82 -18.77 -8.33 0.01
#